data_AF-A0A7J4RYT7-F1
#
_entry.id   AF-A0A7J4RYT7-F1
#
_cell.length_a   1.000
_cell.length_b   1.000
_cell.length_c   1.000
_cell.angle_alpha   90.00
_cell.angle_beta   90.00
_cell.angle_gamma   90.00
#
_symmetry.space_group_name_H-M   'P 1'
#
loop_
_entity.id
_entity.type
_entity.pdbx_description
1 polymer ?
#
loop_
_entity_poly.entity_id
_entity_poly.type
_entity_poly.pdbx_seq_one_letter_code
_entity_poly.pdbx_strand_id
1 'polypeptide(L)'
;IPRTLAESAGMDSIDTLVELRSKHEKPDGRAVGVDISKAKVGDMKAIGVIEPMKVKKQAIQSASEVSEMILRIDDIIASRSKG
;
A
#
# COMPACT_ATOMS: atom_id res chain seq x y z
N ILE A 1 -0.35 2.27 -1.08
CA ILE A 1 0.92 1.87 -0.42
C ILE A 1 2.14 2.33 -1.23
N PRO A 2 2.47 1.79 -2.42
CA PRO A 2 3.70 2.17 -3.13
C PRO A 2 3.78 3.67 -3.47
N ARG A 3 2.65 4.30 -3.81
CA ARG A 3 2.55 5.76 -3.99
C ARG A 3 3.07 6.54 -2.78
N THR A 4 2.54 6.24 -1.60
CA THR A 4 2.90 6.90 -0.34
C THR A 4 4.37 6.67 0.02
N LEU A 5 4.90 5.48 -0.27
CA LEU A 5 6.34 5.19 -0.08
C LEU A 5 7.21 6.05 -1.01
N ALA A 6 6.81 6.19 -2.28
CA ALA A 6 7.50 7.05 -3.24
C ALA A 6 7.50 8.51 -2.80
N GLU A 7 6.35 9.03 -2.37
CA GLU A 7 6.20 10.40 -1.86
C GLU A 7 7.08 10.62 -0.61
N SER A 8 7.09 9.66 0.32
CA SER A 8 7.92 9.72 1.52
C SER A 8 9.42 9.65 1.23
N ALA A 9 9.80 9.03 0.11
CA ALA A 9 11.18 8.96 -0.39
C ALA A 9 11.56 10.17 -1.26
N GLY A 10 10.66 11.15 -1.46
CA GLY A 10 10.89 12.32 -2.31
C GLY A 10 10.90 12.01 -3.83
N MET A 11 10.33 10.88 -4.23
CA MET A 11 10.25 10.45 -5.63
C MET A 11 8.97 10.98 -6.30
N ASP A 12 8.97 11.12 -7.62
CA ASP A 12 7.73 11.36 -8.37
C ASP A 12 6.83 10.12 -8.30
N SER A 13 5.65 10.29 -7.72
CA SER A 13 4.79 9.17 -7.40
C SER A 13 4.06 8.60 -8.62
N ILE A 14 3.91 9.37 -9.71
CA ILE A 14 3.33 8.90 -10.97
C ILE A 14 4.35 8.05 -11.72
N ASP A 15 5.55 8.58 -11.94
CA ASP A 15 6.62 7.88 -12.65
C ASP A 15 6.99 6.58 -11.94
N THR A 16 7.10 6.63 -10.60
CA THR A 16 7.38 5.44 -9.78
C THR A 16 6.30 4.36 -9.97
N LEU A 17 5.02 4.74 -10.01
CA LEU A 17 3.93 3.78 -10.20
C LEU A 17 3.92 3.19 -11.61
N VAL A 18 4.24 3.99 -12.62
CA VAL A 18 4.37 3.52 -14.01
C VAL A 18 5.51 2.52 -14.14
N GLU A 19 6.69 2.84 -13.58
CA GLU A 19 7.84 1.94 -13.59
C GLU A 19 7.56 0.65 -12.82
N LEU A 20 6.93 0.73 -11.64
CA LEU A 20 6.54 -0.44 -10.85
C LEU A 20 5.61 -1.36 -11.66
N ARG A 21 4.57 -0.81 -12.29
CA ARG A 21 3.62 -1.58 -13.11
C ARG A 21 4.33 -2.29 -14.26
N SER A 22 5.17 -1.56 -15.01
CA SER A 22 5.92 -2.13 -16.14
C SER A 22 6.86 -3.25 -15.70
N LYS A 23 7.49 -3.14 -14.53
CA LYS A 23 8.34 -4.20 -13.98
C LYS A 23 7.52 -5.39 -13.44
N HIS A 24 6.35 -5.14 -12.83
CA HIS A 24 5.46 -6.20 -12.32
C HIS A 24 4.84 -7.07 -13.41
N GLU A 25 4.74 -6.58 -14.64
CA GLU A 25 4.29 -7.37 -15.80
C GLU A 25 5.31 -8.44 -16.23
N LYS A 26 6.59 -8.30 -15.84
CA LYS A 26 7.65 -9.25 -16.19
C LYS A 26 7.64 -10.48 -15.25
N PRO A 27 8.08 -11.67 -15.71
CA PRO A 27 8.06 -12.90 -14.91
C PRO A 27 8.81 -12.82 -13.57
N ASP A 28 9.87 -12.02 -13.51
CA ASP A 28 10.73 -11.74 -12.36
C ASP A 28 10.28 -10.52 -11.53
N GLY A 29 9.21 -9.86 -11.94
CA GLY A 29 8.74 -8.60 -11.35
C GLY A 29 8.25 -8.70 -9.91
N ARG A 30 7.89 -9.88 -9.40
CA ARG A 30 7.17 -10.03 -8.12
C ARG A 30 7.86 -9.39 -6.92
N ALA A 31 9.19 -9.31 -6.91
CA ALA A 31 9.96 -8.74 -5.81
C ALA A 31 10.25 -7.24 -5.96
N VAL A 32 9.78 -6.61 -7.05
CA VAL A 32 10.07 -5.20 -7.33
C VAL A 32 9.22 -4.30 -6.42
N GLY A 33 9.86 -3.31 -5.80
CA GLY A 33 9.24 -2.34 -4.89
C GLY A 33 9.99 -1.01 -4.85
N VAL A 34 9.62 -0.16 -3.90
CA VAL A 34 10.23 1.16 -3.68
C VAL A 34 11.38 1.03 -2.67
N ASP A 35 12.61 1.23 -3.12
CA ASP A 35 13.79 1.37 -2.26
C ASP A 35 13.85 2.82 -1.74
N ILE A 36 13.39 3.02 -0.51
CA ILE A 36 13.37 4.34 0.14
C ILE A 36 14.79 4.85 0.37
N SER A 37 15.74 3.97 0.70
CA SER A 37 17.13 4.35 1.01
C SER A 37 17.86 4.92 -0.21
N LYS A 38 17.51 4.45 -1.41
CA LYS A 38 18.10 4.91 -2.68
C LYS A 38 17.16 5.75 -3.53
N ALA A 39 15.96 6.06 -3.02
CA ALA A 39 14.90 6.78 -3.73
C ALA A 39 14.68 6.27 -5.16
N LYS A 40 14.54 4.95 -5.34
CA LYS A 40 14.36 4.31 -6.66
C LYS A 40 13.53 3.04 -6.61
N VAL A 41 13.09 2.57 -7.76
CA VAL A 41 12.46 1.24 -7.89
C VAL A 41 13.54 0.16 -7.97
N GLY A 42 13.44 -0.89 -7.15
CA GLY A 42 14.43 -1.96 -7.07
C GLY A 42 13.86 -3.30 -6.64
N ASP A 43 14.67 -4.35 -6.69
CA ASP A 43 14.33 -5.68 -6.18
C ASP A 43 14.47 -5.68 -4.65
N MET A 44 13.34 -5.79 -3.95
CA MET A 44 13.26 -5.78 -2.48
C MET A 44 13.91 -7.03 -1.87
N LYS A 45 13.82 -8.17 -2.55
CA LYS A 45 14.43 -9.42 -2.09
C LYS A 45 15.95 -9.33 -2.15
N ALA A 46 16.50 -8.74 -3.22
CA ALA A 46 17.94 -8.58 -3.40
C ALA A 46 18.56 -7.66 -2.33
N ILE A 47 17.82 -6.66 -1.85
CA ILE A 47 18.27 -5.73 -0.79
C ILE A 47 17.87 -6.19 0.62
N GLY A 48 17.31 -7.40 0.77
CA GLY A 48 16.95 -7.97 2.07
C GLY A 48 15.70 -7.36 2.72
N VAL A 49 14.92 -6.57 1.99
CA VAL A 49 13.63 -6.04 2.46
C VAL A 49 12.58 -7.13 2.30
N ILE A 50 12.29 -7.82 3.40
CA ILE A 50 11.31 -8.90 3.48
C ILE A 50 10.32 -8.63 4.60
N GLU A 51 9.14 -9.26 4.52
CA GLU A 51 8.11 -9.14 5.53
C GLU A 51 7.37 -10.47 5.76
N PRO A 52 6.84 -10.70 6.97
CA PRO A 52 6.06 -11.90 7.24
C PRO A 52 4.76 -11.90 6.43
N MET A 53 4.49 -12.98 5.69
CA MET A 53 3.26 -13.07 4.88
C MET A 53 1.97 -12.86 5.68
N LYS A 54 1.97 -13.27 6.96
CA LYS A 54 0.83 -13.11 7.86
C LYS A 54 0.42 -11.64 8.01
N VAL A 55 1.39 -10.72 8.08
CA VAL A 55 1.13 -9.29 8.27
C VAL A 55 0.42 -8.71 7.05
N LYS A 56 0.91 -9.00 5.83
CA LYS A 56 0.27 -8.52 4.60
C LYS A 56 -1.13 -9.10 4.38
N LYS A 57 -1.32 -10.39 4.65
CA LYS A 57 -2.64 -11.03 4.57
C LYS A 57 -3.62 -10.39 5.55
N GLN A 58 -3.21 -10.22 6.80
CA GLN A 58 -4.06 -9.61 7.83
C GLN A 58 -4.42 -8.16 7.49
N ALA A 59 -3.46 -7.38 6.99
CA ALA A 59 -3.70 -5.98 6.63
C ALA A 59 -4.78 -5.85 5.54
N ILE A 60 -4.75 -6.71 4.51
CA ILE A 60 -5.77 -6.72 3.45
C ILE A 60 -7.11 -7.17 4.03
N GLN A 61 -7.13 -8.27 4.78
CA GLN A 61 -8.35 -8.83 5.36
C GLN A 61 -9.07 -7.81 6.27
N SER A 62 -8.36 -7.22 7.23
CA SER A 62 -8.93 -6.25 8.16
C SER A 62 -9.37 -4.95 7.45
N ALA A 63 -8.61 -4.48 6.45
CA ALA A 63 -9.02 -3.31 5.68
C ALA A 63 -10.33 -3.56 4.90
N SER A 64 -10.49 -4.75 4.33
CA SER A 64 -11.72 -5.14 3.64
C SER A 64 -12.92 -5.26 4.61
N GLU A 65 -12.74 -5.91 5.76
CA GLU A 65 -13.78 -6.04 6.80
C GLU A 65 -14.27 -4.68 7.30
N VAL A 66 -13.34 -3.77 7.62
CA VAL A 66 -13.69 -2.41 8.08
C VAL A 66 -14.40 -1.63 6.96
N SER A 67 -13.94 -1.76 5.72
CA SER A 67 -14.58 -1.11 4.57
C SER A 67 -16.02 -1.63 4.38
N GLU A 68 -16.24 -2.93 4.52
CA GLU A 68 -17.57 -3.55 4.47
C GLU A 68 -18.46 -3.07 5.62
N MET A 69 -17.92 -2.94 6.84
CA MET A 69 -18.65 -2.37 7.97
C MET A 69 -19.10 -0.93 7.69
N ILE A 70 -18.22 -0.08 7.17
CA ILE A 70 -18.53 1.32 6.85
C ILE A 70 -19.59 1.41 5.75
N LEU A 71 -19.47 0.60 4.70
CA LEU A 71 -20.43 0.61 3.58
C LEU A 71 -21.82 0.11 3.97
N ARG A 72 -21.96 -0.67 5.05
CA ARG A 72 -23.24 -1.15 5.59
C ARG A 72 -23.97 -0.13 6.48
N ILE A 73 -23.38 1.03 6.75
CA ILE A 73 -24.03 2.06 7.55
C ILE A 73 -25.06 2.78 6.66
N ASP A 74 -26.34 2.49 6.88
CA ASP A 74 -27.43 3.12 6.13
C ASP A 74 -27.77 4.52 6.65
N ASP A 75 -27.76 4.72 7.98
CA ASP A 75 -28.09 5.99 8.61
C ASP A 75 -27.18 6.32 9.79
N ILE A 76 -26.80 7.60 9.91
CA ILE A 76 -26.06 8.14 11.05
C ILE A 76 -27.00 9.05 11.84
N ILE A 77 -27.46 8.60 13.01
CA ILE A 77 -28.27 9.42 13.91
C ILE A 77 -27.35 10.25 14.80
N ALA A 78 -27.18 11.53 14.46
CA ALA A 78 -26.47 12.50 15.30
C ALA A 78 -27.38 13.02 16.42
N SER A 79 -27.30 12.41 17.61
CA SER A 79 -27.87 12.98 18.83
C SER A 79 -27.07 14.21 19.26
N ARG A 80 -27.69 15.40 19.29
CA ARG A 80 -27.09 16.55 19.99
C ARG A 80 -27.20 16.29 21.49
N SER A 81 -26.07 16.15 22.17
CA SER A 81 -26.02 16.22 23.63
C SER A 81 -26.60 17.57 24.07
N LYS A 82 -27.83 17.59 24.58
CA LYS A 82 -28.39 18.75 25.25
C LYS A 82 -27.73 18.87 26.62
N GLY A 83 -26.69 19.70 26.68
CA GLY A 83 -26.28 20.42 27.89
C GLY A 83 -26.87 21.83 27.84
#